data_AF-A0A0M5JC07-F1
#
_entry.id   AF-A0A0M5JC07-F1
#
_cell.length_a   1.000
_cell.length_b   1.000
_cell.length_c   1.000
_cell.angle_alpha   90.00
_cell.angle_beta   90.00
_cell.angle_gamma   90.00
#
_symmetry.space_group_name_H-M   'P 1'
#
loop_
_entity.id
_entity.type
_entity.pdbx_description
1 polymer ?
#
loop_
_entity_poly.entity_id
_entity_poly.type
_entity_poly.pdbx_seq_one_letter_code
_entity_poly.pdbx_strand_id
1 'polypeptide(L)'
;MFELKDLITFFWSFFLILPIVSLVHVAGHSFFAFIFGGKASMEIGLGNLLVKIGPIKVKSMYFIDSLCQYNSLKLDNRLTNALVYAGGAIFNLGTIFLINNLIINNVLEPHLFFYQFSYFSAYYTFFALIPVQYSKDHLSDGMAIFKVLKYGERQQATH
;
A
#
# COMPACT_ATOMS: atom_id res chain seq x y z
N MET A 1 -26.66 3.55 -15.34
CA MET A 1 -26.85 4.97 -14.98
C MET A 1 -26.50 5.12 -13.52
N PHE A 2 -25.79 6.18 -13.13
CA PHE A 2 -25.39 6.43 -11.75
C PHE A 2 -26.56 7.07 -10.98
N GLU A 3 -27.02 6.42 -9.91
CA GLU A 3 -28.14 6.84 -9.08
C GLU A 3 -27.66 7.44 -7.74
N LEU A 4 -28.53 8.15 -7.02
CA LEU A 4 -28.19 8.73 -5.70
C LEU A 4 -27.80 7.68 -4.65
N LYS A 5 -28.33 6.45 -4.75
CA LYS A 5 -27.92 5.32 -3.90
C LYS A 5 -26.48 4.87 -4.18
N ASP A 6 -26.00 5.05 -5.41
CA ASP A 6 -24.64 4.72 -5.81
C ASP A 6 -23.65 5.72 -5.21
N LEU A 7 -24.12 6.95 -4.93
CA LEU A 7 -23.37 7.98 -4.22
C LEU A 7 -23.04 7.55 -2.78
N ILE A 8 -23.99 6.93 -2.06
CA ILE A 8 -23.76 6.38 -0.72
C ILE A 8 -22.76 5.23 -0.77
N THR A 9 -22.91 4.34 -1.75
CA THR A 9 -22.00 3.21 -1.97
C THR A 9 -20.58 3.69 -2.32
N PHE A 10 -20.48 4.78 -3.09
CA PHE A 10 -19.22 5.44 -3.41
C PHE A 10 -18.56 6.05 -2.18
N PHE A 11 -19.32 6.78 -1.33
CA PHE A 11 -18.82 7.29 -0.05
C PHE A 11 -18.29 6.16 0.83
N TRP A 12 -19.04 5.07 0.96
CA TRP A 12 -18.63 3.90 1.73
C TRP A 12 -17.33 3.29 1.21
N SER A 13 -17.22 3.17 -0.12
CA SER A 13 -16.01 2.67 -0.76
C SER A 13 -14.80 3.58 -0.53
N PHE A 14 -14.98 4.89 -0.68
CA PHE A 14 -13.90 5.85 -0.59
C PHE A 14 -13.39 6.03 0.86
N PHE A 15 -14.29 6.05 1.85
CA PHE A 15 -13.92 6.33 3.24
C PHE A 15 -13.65 5.09 4.09
N LEU A 16 -13.99 3.88 3.61
CA LEU A 16 -13.68 2.64 4.33
C LEU A 16 -12.79 1.70 3.51
N ILE A 17 -13.18 1.39 2.28
CA ILE A 17 -12.45 0.39 1.48
C ILE A 17 -11.08 0.92 1.08
N LEU A 18 -10.99 2.15 0.58
CA LEU A 18 -9.72 2.73 0.14
C LEU A 18 -8.68 2.81 1.29
N PRO A 19 -9.01 3.24 2.52
CA PRO A 19 -8.12 3.13 3.67
C PRO A 19 -7.67 1.70 3.99
N ILE A 20 -8.57 0.71 3.87
CA ILE A 20 -8.21 -0.70 4.09
C ILE A 20 -7.22 -1.16 3.02
N VAL A 21 -7.42 -0.79 1.76
CA VAL A 21 -6.48 -1.07 0.65
C VAL A 21 -5.12 -0.42 0.91
N SER A 22 -5.10 0.85 1.31
CA SER A 22 -3.87 1.57 1.67
C SER A 22 -3.16 0.91 2.87
N LEU A 23 -3.90 0.44 3.88
CA LEU A 23 -3.34 -0.27 5.01
C LEU A 23 -2.68 -1.59 4.59
N VAL A 24 -3.37 -2.39 3.77
CA VAL A 24 -2.81 -3.65 3.23
C VAL A 24 -1.54 -3.37 2.42
N HIS A 25 -1.53 -2.30 1.64
CA HIS A 25 -0.38 -1.86 0.86
C HIS A 25 0.81 -1.48 1.76
N VAL A 26 0.62 -0.59 2.73
CA VAL A 26 1.69 -0.17 3.65
C VAL A 26 2.19 -1.33 4.54
N ALA A 27 1.29 -2.23 4.92
CA ALA A 27 1.65 -3.46 5.62
C ALA A 27 2.58 -4.34 4.78
N GLY A 28 2.41 -4.39 3.46
CA GLY A 28 3.28 -5.11 2.55
C GLY A 28 4.72 -4.60 2.56
N HIS A 29 4.93 -3.29 2.45
CA HIS A 29 6.28 -2.71 2.58
C HIS A 29 6.90 -3.03 3.94
N SER A 30 6.13 -2.88 5.01
CA SER A 30 6.60 -3.11 6.37
C SER A 30 6.95 -4.58 6.63
N PHE A 31 6.18 -5.51 6.05
CA PHE A 31 6.44 -6.94 6.13
C PHE A 31 7.79 -7.31 5.49
N PHE A 32 8.06 -6.85 4.26
CA PHE A 32 9.34 -7.09 3.62
C PHE A 32 10.49 -6.37 4.32
N ALA A 33 10.29 -5.14 4.80
CA ALA A 33 11.29 -4.44 5.58
C ALA A 33 11.66 -5.21 6.87
N PHE A 34 10.66 -5.76 7.57
CA PHE A 34 10.87 -6.58 8.76
C PHE A 34 11.61 -7.88 8.45
N ILE A 35 11.24 -8.60 7.39
CA ILE A 35 11.92 -9.83 6.95
C ILE A 35 13.40 -9.58 6.67
N PHE A 36 13.73 -8.44 6.07
CA PHE A 36 15.12 -8.07 5.77
C PHE A 36 15.84 -7.36 6.94
N GLY A 37 15.25 -7.37 8.12
CA GLY A 37 15.84 -6.87 9.37
C GLY A 37 15.85 -5.35 9.51
N GLY A 38 15.02 -4.65 8.74
CA GLY A 38 14.76 -3.22 8.90
C GLY A 38 13.74 -2.94 10.02
N LYS A 39 13.75 -1.70 10.50
CA LYS A 39 12.66 -1.15 11.32
C LYS A 39 11.80 -0.27 10.43
N ALA A 40 10.53 -0.63 10.27
CA ALA A 40 9.55 0.16 9.54
C ALA A 40 8.68 0.97 10.52
N SER A 41 8.42 2.23 10.18
CA SER A 41 7.34 3.03 10.76
C SER A 41 6.34 3.36 9.67
N MET A 42 5.08 3.07 9.95
CA MET A 42 3.96 3.27 9.03
C MET A 42 3.26 4.57 9.40
N GLU A 43 3.08 5.45 8.44
CA GLU A 43 2.24 6.64 8.59
C GLU A 43 1.04 6.51 7.64
N ILE A 44 -0.17 6.50 8.19
CA ILE A 44 -1.42 6.43 7.43
C ILE A 44 -2.07 7.81 7.51
N GLY A 45 -2.21 8.45 6.37
CA GLY A 45 -2.85 9.75 6.20
C GLY A 45 -1.92 10.95 6.18
N LEU A 46 -2.55 12.12 6.06
CA LEU A 46 -1.92 13.44 6.17
C LEU A 46 -2.54 14.27 7.31
N GLY A 47 -1.84 15.33 7.73
CA GLY A 47 -2.31 16.27 8.74
C GLY A 47 -1.97 15.88 10.19
N ASN A 48 -2.89 16.19 11.12
CA ASN A 48 -2.65 16.04 12.55
C ASN A 48 -2.65 14.57 12.96
N LEU A 49 -1.72 14.17 13.83
CA LEU A 49 -1.70 12.83 14.41
C LEU A 49 -2.96 12.61 15.26
N LEU A 50 -3.76 11.61 14.91
CA LEU A 50 -4.91 11.17 15.71
C LEU A 50 -4.48 10.16 16.76
N VAL A 51 -3.78 9.11 16.31
CA VAL A 51 -3.40 7.98 17.16
C VAL A 51 -2.00 7.51 16.76
N LYS A 52 -1.19 7.17 17.76
CA LYS A 52 0.10 6.49 17.58
C LYS A 52 0.09 5.19 18.38
N ILE A 53 0.22 4.07 17.68
CA ILE A 53 0.33 2.73 18.28
C ILE A 53 1.65 2.14 17.83
N GLY A 54 2.68 2.24 18.69
CA GLY A 54 4.02 1.75 18.39
C GLY A 54 4.63 2.40 17.13
N PRO A 55 5.01 1.61 16.10
CA PRO A 55 5.55 2.14 14.84
C PRO A 55 4.48 2.69 13.88
N ILE A 56 3.20 2.58 14.22
CA ILE A 56 2.07 3.01 13.39
C ILE A 56 1.56 4.38 13.85
N LYS A 57 1.52 5.34 12.93
CA LYS A 57 0.93 6.67 13.13
C LYS A 57 -0.26 6.83 12.19
N VAL A 58 -1.43 7.14 12.75
CA VAL A 58 -2.64 7.44 11.97
C VAL A 58 -2.91 8.94 12.10
N LYS A 59 -2.99 9.64 10.97
CA LYS A 59 -3.26 11.08 10.87
C LYS A 59 -4.71 11.36 10.47
N SER A 60 -5.14 12.60 10.63
CA SER A 60 -6.54 13.05 10.45
C SER A 60 -7.11 12.76 9.08
N MET A 61 -6.30 12.87 8.03
CA MET A 61 -6.69 12.59 6.65
C MET A 61 -6.19 11.20 6.23
N TYR A 62 -6.63 10.16 6.93
CA TYR A 62 -6.19 8.76 6.75
C TYR A 62 -6.44 8.18 5.35
N PHE A 63 -7.31 8.80 4.55
CA PHE A 63 -7.71 8.33 3.22
C PHE A 63 -6.94 9.00 2.06
N ILE A 64 -6.05 9.96 2.33
CA ILE A 64 -5.38 10.73 1.27
C ILE A 64 -4.07 10.08 0.80
N ASP A 65 -3.23 9.68 1.74
CA ASP A 65 -1.90 9.17 1.44
C ASP A 65 -1.45 8.24 2.56
N SER A 66 -0.47 7.38 2.30
CA SER A 66 0.09 6.48 3.30
C SER A 66 1.54 6.18 2.96
N LEU A 67 2.42 6.43 3.92
CA LEU A 67 3.85 6.39 3.75
C LEU A 67 4.46 5.30 4.65
N CYS A 68 5.36 4.52 4.08
CA CYS A 68 6.18 3.59 4.83
C CYS A 68 7.62 4.13 4.90
N GLN A 69 8.04 4.53 6.09
CA GLN A 69 9.44 4.88 6.33
C GLN A 69 10.15 3.66 6.91
N TYR A 70 11.30 3.29 6.38
CA TYR A 70 12.10 2.22 6.94
C TYR A 70 13.57 2.64 7.05
N ASN A 71 14.20 2.23 8.15
CA ASN A 71 15.63 2.45 8.37
C ASN A 71 16.46 1.43 7.58
N SER A 72 17.79 1.58 7.62
CA SER A 72 18.75 0.65 7.00
C SER A 72 18.38 -0.81 7.24
N LEU A 73 18.25 -1.57 6.16
CA LEU A 73 17.99 -3.02 6.19
C LEU A 73 19.24 -3.77 6.65
N LYS A 74 19.08 -4.90 7.35
CA LYS A 74 20.20 -5.78 7.71
C LYS A 74 20.71 -6.55 6.47
N LEU A 75 19.78 -6.94 5.59
CA LEU A 75 20.08 -7.48 4.27
C LEU A 75 19.85 -6.38 3.24
N ASP A 76 20.91 -5.64 2.91
CA ASP A 76 20.83 -4.43 2.08
C ASP A 76 21.47 -4.65 0.70
N ASN A 77 20.73 -5.28 -0.21
CA ASN A 77 21.10 -5.44 -1.61
C ASN A 77 19.99 -4.89 -2.53
N ARG A 78 20.25 -4.85 -3.84
CA ARG A 78 19.29 -4.29 -4.80
C ARG A 78 17.96 -5.06 -4.81
N LEU A 79 18.00 -6.37 -4.68
CA LEU A 79 16.81 -7.21 -4.70
C LEU A 79 15.96 -7.01 -3.44
N THR A 80 16.57 -6.93 -2.26
CA THR A 80 15.82 -6.75 -1.00
C THR A 80 15.13 -5.39 -0.97
N ASN A 81 15.80 -4.31 -1.38
CA ASN A 81 15.17 -2.99 -1.48
C ASN A 81 14.05 -2.98 -2.54
N ALA A 82 14.26 -3.61 -3.71
CA ALA A 82 13.20 -3.74 -4.71
C ALA A 82 11.99 -4.53 -4.18
N LEU A 83 12.20 -5.57 -3.38
CA LEU A 83 11.12 -6.33 -2.73
C LEU A 83 10.40 -5.50 -1.65
N VAL A 84 11.12 -4.66 -0.91
CA VAL A 84 10.47 -3.71 0.03
C VAL A 84 9.57 -2.75 -0.72
N TYR A 85 10.04 -2.11 -1.81
CA TYR A 85 9.21 -1.23 -2.63
C TYR A 85 8.08 -1.98 -3.36
N ALA A 86 8.29 -3.23 -3.78
CA ALA A 86 7.22 -4.04 -4.37
C ALA A 86 6.21 -4.56 -3.33
N GLY A 87 6.54 -4.46 -2.04
CA GLY A 87 5.80 -5.10 -0.96
C GLY A 87 4.31 -4.74 -0.95
N GLY A 88 3.97 -3.46 -1.11
CA GLY A 88 2.58 -3.03 -1.12
C GLY A 88 1.78 -3.56 -2.31
N ALA A 89 2.38 -3.57 -3.50
CA ALA A 89 1.78 -4.19 -4.69
C ALA A 89 1.59 -5.71 -4.51
N ILE A 90 2.59 -6.41 -3.98
CA ILE A 90 2.54 -7.85 -3.71
C ILE A 90 1.41 -8.17 -2.73
N PHE A 91 1.27 -7.39 -1.66
CA PHE A 91 0.25 -7.63 -0.64
C PHE A 91 -1.17 -7.36 -1.16
N ASN A 92 -1.37 -6.28 -1.89
CA ASN A 92 -2.68 -5.99 -2.50
C ASN A 92 -3.07 -7.10 -3.49
N LEU A 93 -2.21 -7.40 -4.47
CA LEU A 93 -2.49 -8.45 -5.45
C LEU A 93 -2.63 -9.83 -4.79
N GLY A 94 -1.76 -10.16 -3.83
CA GLY A 94 -1.82 -11.40 -3.07
C GLY A 94 -3.14 -11.54 -2.30
N THR A 95 -3.64 -10.46 -1.70
CA THR A 95 -4.93 -10.44 -1.00
C THR A 95 -6.10 -10.63 -1.99
N ILE A 96 -6.04 -10.03 -3.18
CA ILE A 96 -7.02 -10.29 -4.25
C ILE A 96 -7.05 -11.77 -4.60
N PHE A 97 -5.89 -12.38 -4.85
CA PHE A 97 -5.80 -13.80 -5.19
C PHE A 97 -6.31 -14.70 -4.05
N LEU A 98 -5.99 -14.35 -2.80
CA LEU A 98 -6.46 -15.07 -1.62
C LEU A 98 -8.00 -15.01 -1.50
N ILE A 99 -8.58 -13.81 -1.56
CA ILE A 99 -10.03 -13.61 -1.48
C ILE A 99 -10.75 -14.38 -2.59
N ASN A 100 -10.27 -14.29 -3.85
CA ASN A 100 -10.86 -15.01 -4.96
C ASN A 100 -10.80 -16.54 -4.76
N ASN A 101 -9.67 -17.07 -4.27
CA ASN A 101 -9.56 -18.49 -3.95
C ASN A 101 -10.54 -18.91 -2.85
N LEU A 102 -10.69 -18.11 -1.80
CA LEU A 102 -11.64 -18.41 -0.72
C LEU A 102 -13.09 -18.41 -1.22
N ILE A 103 -13.44 -17.52 -2.15
CA ILE A 103 -14.78 -17.47 -2.76
C ILE A 103 -15.01 -18.69 -3.65
N ILE A 104 -14.04 -19.04 -4.52
CA ILE A 104 -14.16 -20.21 -5.43
C ILE A 104 -14.29 -21.51 -4.63
N ASN A 105 -13.62 -21.61 -3.48
CA ASN A 105 -13.71 -22.78 -2.60
C ASN A 105 -14.92 -22.73 -1.65
N ASN A 106 -15.85 -21.79 -1.82
CA ASN A 106 -17.06 -21.60 -0.98
C ASN A 106 -16.75 -21.38 0.52
N VAL A 107 -15.56 -20.89 0.85
CA VAL A 107 -15.22 -20.49 2.23
C VAL A 107 -15.77 -19.11 2.55
N LEU A 108 -15.83 -18.23 1.54
CA LEU A 108 -16.44 -16.90 1.61
C LEU A 108 -17.55 -16.78 0.57
N GLU A 109 -18.66 -16.13 0.94
CA GLU A 109 -19.68 -15.77 -0.03
C GLU A 109 -19.26 -14.52 -0.83
N PRO A 110 -19.58 -14.46 -2.15
CA PRO A 110 -19.37 -13.25 -2.94
C PRO A 110 -20.11 -12.07 -2.31
N HIS A 111 -19.37 -11.02 -1.96
CA HIS A 111 -19.93 -9.81 -1.35
C HIS A 111 -19.39 -8.56 -2.05
N LEU A 112 -20.22 -7.51 -2.14
CA LEU A 112 -19.87 -6.24 -2.79
C LEU A 112 -18.57 -5.64 -2.22
N PHE A 113 -18.33 -5.80 -0.92
CA PHE A 113 -17.09 -5.41 -0.26
C PHE A 113 -15.85 -6.05 -0.90
N PHE A 114 -15.84 -7.36 -1.14
CA PHE A 114 -14.70 -8.07 -1.73
C PHE A 114 -14.45 -7.65 -3.17
N TYR A 115 -15.53 -7.40 -3.91
CA TYR A 115 -15.47 -6.88 -5.27
C TYR A 115 -14.83 -5.48 -5.28
N GLN A 116 -15.36 -4.55 -4.49
CA GLN A 116 -14.83 -3.19 -4.38
C GLN A 116 -13.38 -3.19 -3.89
N PHE A 117 -13.07 -3.96 -2.84
CA PHE A 117 -11.70 -4.12 -2.34
C PHE A 117 -10.75 -4.58 -3.44
N SER A 118 -11.16 -5.55 -4.27
CA SER A 118 -10.32 -6.05 -5.36
C SER A 118 -10.11 -5.00 -6.45
N TYR A 119 -11.15 -4.25 -6.82
CA TYR A 119 -11.04 -3.16 -7.79
C TYR A 119 -10.14 -2.03 -7.31
N PHE A 120 -10.33 -1.55 -6.07
CA PHE A 120 -9.48 -0.50 -5.51
C PHE A 120 -8.04 -0.99 -5.30
N SER A 121 -7.84 -2.24 -4.89
CA SER A 121 -6.50 -2.83 -4.75
C SER A 121 -5.77 -2.93 -6.08
N ALA A 122 -6.45 -3.36 -7.14
CA ALA A 122 -5.88 -3.42 -8.48
C ALA A 122 -5.56 -2.01 -9.02
N TYR A 123 -6.50 -1.06 -8.86
CA TYR A 123 -6.31 0.34 -9.23
C TYR A 123 -5.12 0.97 -8.49
N TYR A 124 -5.07 0.84 -7.16
CA TYR A 124 -4.00 1.37 -6.32
C TYR A 124 -2.64 0.79 -6.73
N THR A 125 -2.59 -0.53 -6.92
CA THR A 125 -1.36 -1.22 -7.33
C THR A 125 -0.89 -0.80 -8.72
N PHE A 126 -1.81 -0.60 -9.66
CA PHE A 126 -1.47 -0.13 -11.00
C PHE A 126 -0.73 1.22 -10.95
N PHE A 127 -1.27 2.21 -10.23
CA PHE A 127 -0.61 3.51 -10.10
C PHE A 127 0.67 3.47 -9.26
N ALA A 128 0.74 2.63 -8.24
CA ALA A 128 1.96 2.43 -7.46
C ALA A 128 3.11 1.89 -8.32
N LEU A 129 2.83 0.97 -9.26
CA LEU A 129 3.85 0.32 -10.09
C LEU A 129 4.23 1.09 -11.36
N ILE A 130 3.46 2.09 -11.79
CA ILE A 130 3.89 2.95 -12.92
C ILE A 130 5.10 3.76 -12.46
N PRO A 131 6.22 3.77 -13.20
CA PRO A 131 7.41 4.50 -12.82
C PRO A 131 7.23 6.02 -13.02
N VAL A 132 6.63 6.67 -12.03
CA VAL A 132 6.44 8.13 -11.95
C VAL A 132 7.30 8.73 -10.85
N GLN A 133 7.88 9.90 -11.12
CA GLN A 133 8.51 10.77 -10.12
C GLN A 133 7.58 11.96 -9.87
N TYR A 134 6.93 12.01 -8.71
CA TYR A 134 5.97 13.06 -8.36
C TYR A 134 6.66 14.35 -7.90
N SER A 135 7.79 14.23 -7.18
CA SER A 135 8.62 15.36 -6.77
C SER A 135 10.09 14.93 -6.67
N LYS A 136 10.99 15.81 -6.21
CA LYS A 136 12.40 15.43 -6.00
C LYS A 136 12.55 14.25 -5.04
N ASP A 137 11.73 14.21 -3.99
CA ASP A 137 11.83 13.23 -2.91
C ASP A 137 10.71 12.19 -2.93
N HIS A 138 9.63 12.42 -3.72
CA HIS A 138 8.50 11.50 -3.81
C HIS A 138 8.49 10.73 -5.15
N LEU A 139 8.78 9.43 -5.08
CA LEU A 139 8.65 8.50 -6.19
C LEU A 139 7.51 7.53 -5.95
N SER A 140 6.89 7.09 -7.03
CA SER A 140 6.12 5.84 -7.04
C SER A 140 7.00 4.63 -6.70
N ASP A 141 6.39 3.55 -6.19
CA ASP A 141 7.07 2.28 -5.94
C ASP A 141 7.75 1.76 -7.21
N GLY A 142 7.06 1.83 -8.35
CA GLY A 142 7.60 1.41 -9.64
C GLY A 142 8.89 2.13 -10.02
N MET A 143 8.94 3.45 -9.78
CA MET A 143 10.14 4.24 -10.03
C MET A 143 11.25 3.94 -9.03
N ALA A 144 10.92 3.71 -7.76
CA ALA A 144 11.88 3.29 -6.73
C ALA A 144 12.50 1.90 -7.05
N ILE A 145 11.67 0.94 -7.47
CA ILE A 145 12.10 -0.38 -7.95
C ILE A 145 13.04 -0.23 -9.15
N PHE A 146 12.65 0.56 -10.15
CA PHE A 146 13.46 0.78 -11.35
C PHE A 146 14.84 1.36 -11.01
N LYS A 147 14.88 2.40 -10.17
CA LYS A 147 16.14 3.06 -9.78
C LYS A 147 17.05 2.14 -8.97
N VAL A 148 16.51 1.39 -8.01
CA VAL A 148 17.30 0.43 -7.22
C VAL A 148 17.86 -0.70 -8.08
N LEU A 149 17.06 -1.28 -8.98
CA LEU A 149 17.51 -2.40 -9.80
C LEU A 149 18.54 -1.95 -10.83
N LYS A 150 18.28 -0.84 -11.53
CA LYS A 150 19.12 -0.34 -12.62
C LYS A 150 20.38 0.36 -12.12
N TYR A 151 20.25 1.28 -11.17
CA TYR A 151 21.34 2.16 -10.74
C TYR A 151 21.85 1.83 -9.34
N GLY A 152 21.11 1.07 -8.53
CA GLY A 152 21.45 0.86 -7.12
C GLY A 152 21.13 2.07 -6.23
N GLU A 153 20.41 3.07 -6.77
CA GLU A 153 19.98 4.25 -6.03
C GLU A 153 18.87 3.89 -5.05
N ARG A 154 19.16 3.99 -3.76
CA ARG A 154 18.19 3.72 -2.70
C ARG A 154 17.50 5.02 -2.32
N GLN A 155 16.17 5.02 -2.37
CA GLN A 155 15.42 6.09 -1.75
C GLN A 155 15.27 5.82 -0.25
N GLN A 156 15.84 6.71 0.55
CA GLN A 156 15.39 6.87 1.93
C GLN A 156 14.09 7.69 1.86
N ALA A 157 13.03 7.20 2.50
CA ALA A 157 11.83 7.99 2.71
C ALA A 157 12.18 9.10 3.73
N THR A 158 12.72 10.22 3.24
CA THR A 158 13.17 11.34 4.06
C THR A 158 12.16 12.48 4.04
N HIS A 159 11.76 12.84 5.26
CA HIS A 159 10.99 14.02 5.72
C HIS A 159 9.47 13.89 5.72
#